data_AF-A0A1R0Y6P0-F1
#
_entry.id   AF-A0A1R0Y6P0-F1
#
_cell.length_a   1.000
_cell.length_b   1.000
_cell.length_c   1.000
_cell.angle_alpha   90.00
_cell.angle_beta   90.00
_cell.angle_gamma   90.00
#
_symmetry.space_group_name_H-M   'P 1'
#
loop_
_entity.id
_entity.type
_entity.pdbx_description
1 polymer ?
#
loop_
_entity_poly.entity_id
_entity_poly.type
_entity_poly.pdbx_seq_one_letter_code
_entity_poly.pdbx_strand_id
1 'polypeptide(L)' 'MNDRMEWKIKRIQQQIKQNIVAAHLGCSSTLISLYENNKGEMSDYRIKQYKQFISNNQNITR' A
#
# COMPACT_ATOMS: atom_id res chain seq x y z
N MET A 1 -12.24 -1.92 11.90
CA MET A 1 -11.73 -1.87 10.52
C MET A 1 -10.56 -2.85 10.44
N ASN A 2 -10.33 -3.57 9.33
CA ASN A 2 -9.17 -4.48 9.27
C ASN A 2 -7.90 -3.70 8.86
N ASP A 3 -6.72 -4.20 9.25
CA ASP A 3 -5.42 -3.53 9.02
C ASP A 3 -5.24 -3.16 7.54
N ARG A 4 -5.65 -4.03 6.59
CA ARG A 4 -5.56 -3.74 5.15
C ARG A 4 -6.37 -2.52 4.73
N MET A 5 -7.60 -2.40 5.23
CA MET A 5 -8.47 -1.26 4.94
C MET A 5 -7.90 0.04 5.52
N GLU A 6 -7.31 0.01 6.71
CA GLU A 6 -6.67 1.18 7.31
C GLU A 6 -5.49 1.67 6.44
N TRP A 7 -4.65 0.76 5.97
CA TRP A 7 -3.54 1.15 5.09
C TRP A 7 -3.99 1.60 3.70
N LYS A 8 -5.05 1.00 3.15
CA LYS A 8 -5.69 1.48 1.92
C LYS A 8 -6.15 2.94 2.09
N ILE A 9 -6.80 3.26 3.20
CA ILE A 9 -7.25 4.63 3.51
C ILE A 9 -6.05 5.57 3.63
N LYS A 10 -5.02 5.21 4.39
CA LYS A 10 -3.79 6.01 4.54
C LYS A 10 -3.11 6.28 3.19
N ARG A 11 -3.08 5.30 2.29
CA ARG A 11 -2.56 5.46 0.92
C ARG A 11 -3.39 6.47 0.12
N ILE A 12 -4.72 6.33 0.15
CA ILE A 12 -5.66 7.21 -0.57
C ILE A 12 -5.58 8.65 -0.05
N GLN A 13 -5.53 8.85 1.26
CA GLN A 13 -5.38 10.17 1.88
C GLN A 13 -4.11 10.90 1.41
N GLN A 14 -3.05 10.15 1.11
CA GLN A 14 -1.79 10.68 0.58
C GLN A 14 -1.76 10.78 -0.95
N GLN A 15 -2.87 10.51 -1.64
CA GLN A 15 -2.97 10.51 -3.10
C GLN A 15 -1.95 9.58 -3.80
N ILE A 16 -1.44 8.58 -3.08
CA ILE A 16 -0.50 7.61 -3.64
C ILE A 16 -1.28 6.60 -4.47
N LYS A 17 -1.11 6.59 -5.79
CA LYS A 17 -1.80 5.63 -6.68
C LYS A 17 -1.23 4.21 -6.49
N GLN A 18 -2.06 3.18 -6.70
CA GLN A 18 -1.65 1.77 -6.56
C GLN A 18 -0.48 1.39 -7.49
N ASN A 19 -0.42 1.96 -8.69
CA ASN A 19 0.68 1.72 -9.63
C ASN A 19 2.03 2.27 -9.13
N ILE A 20 2.05 3.38 -8.38
CA ILE A 20 3.27 3.91 -7.75
C ILE A 20 3.81 2.94 -6.70
N VAL A 21 2.93 2.45 -5.84
CA VAL A 21 3.27 1.42 -4.85
C VAL A 21 3.78 0.15 -5.54
N ALA A 22 3.06 -0.30 -6.57
CA ALA A 22 3.40 -1.51 -7.30
C ALA A 22 4.78 -1.42 -7.96
N ALA A 23 5.12 -0.25 -8.54
CA ALA A 23 6.45 0.01 -9.08
C ALA A 23 7.52 -0.05 -7.99
N HIS A 24 7.29 0.54 -6.81
CA HIS A 24 8.22 0.46 -5.67
C HIS A 24 8.41 -0.98 -5.17
N LEU A 25 7.35 -1.79 -5.17
CA LEU A 25 7.36 -3.18 -4.68
C LEU A 25 7.78 -4.22 -5.74
N GLY A 26 8.02 -3.80 -6.98
CA GLY A 26 8.30 -4.71 -8.10
C GLY A 26 7.17 -5.73 -8.31
N CYS A 27 5.91 -5.28 -8.33
CA CYS A 27 4.75 -6.14 -8.54
C CYS A 27 3.68 -5.44 -9.41
N SER A 28 2.55 -6.13 -9.65
CA SER A 28 1.42 -5.54 -10.39
C SER A 28 0.55 -4.65 -9.48
N SER A 29 -0.07 -3.62 -10.04
CA SER A 29 -1.08 -2.81 -9.34
C SER A 29 -2.33 -3.63 -8.99
N THR A 30 -2.64 -4.66 -9.79
CA THR A 30 -3.67 -5.65 -9.49
C THR A 30 -3.38 -6.37 -8.17
N LEU A 31 -2.14 -6.75 -7.89
CA LEU A 31 -1.77 -7.39 -6.62
C LEU A 31 -2.05 -6.46 -5.42
N ILE A 32 -1.72 -5.18 -5.55
CA ILE A 32 -2.03 -4.17 -4.52
C ILE A 32 -3.55 -4.07 -4.32
N SER A 33 -4.32 -4.01 -5.41
CA SER A 33 -5.79 -3.94 -5.34
C SER A 33 -6.40 -5.19 -4.69
N LEU A 34 -5.95 -6.38 -5.04
CA LEU A 34 -6.43 -7.62 -4.45
C LEU A 34 -6.14 -7.67 -2.95
N TYR A 35 -4.92 -7.33 -2.55
CA TYR A 35 -4.55 -7.26 -1.13
C TYR A 35 -5.42 -6.26 -0.36
N GLU A 36 -5.52 -5.02 -0.84
CA GLU A 36 -6.28 -3.94 -0.19
C GLU A 36 -7.78 -4.25 -0.03
N ASN A 37 -8.33 -5.10 -0.91
CA ASN A 37 -9.74 -5.49 -0.89
C ASN A 37 -9.97 -6.89 -0.30
N ASN A 38 -8.98 -7.50 0.37
CA ASN A 38 -9.05 -8.85 0.93
C ASN A 38 -9.44 -9.93 -0.10
N LYS A 39 -9.01 -9.75 -1.36
CA LYS A 39 -9.23 -10.67 -2.48
C LYS A 39 -7.96 -11.40 -2.94
N GLY A 40 -6.85 -11.18 -2.23
CA GLY A 40 -5.57 -11.82 -2.51
C GLY A 40 -4.54 -11.48 -1.45
N GLU A 41 -3.44 -12.23 -1.46
CA GLU A 41 -2.37 -12.12 -0.46
C GLU A 41 -1.11 -11.50 -1.05
N MET A 42 -0.37 -10.77 -0.22
CA MET A 42 1.01 -10.40 -0.48
C MET A 42 1.90 -11.12 0.54
N SER A 43 3.13 -11.44 0.15
CA SER A 43 4.14 -11.90 1.10
C SER A 43 4.36 -10.86 2.22
N ASP A 44 4.67 -11.31 3.44
CA ASP A 44 4.97 -10.42 4.58
C ASP A 44 6.04 -9.37 4.28
N TYR A 45 7.07 -9.74 3.50
CA TYR A 45 8.10 -8.81 3.03
C TYR A 45 7.49 -7.62 2.27
N ARG A 46 6.63 -7.88 1.28
CA ARG A 46 5.93 -6.83 0.52
C ARG A 46 4.95 -6.05 1.38
N ILE A 47 4.27 -6.68 2.33
CA ILE A 47 3.40 -5.98 3.28
C ILE A 47 4.20 -4.97 4.11
N LYS A 48 5.39 -5.37 4.60
CA LYS A 48 6.28 -4.46 5.33
C LYS A 48 6.73 -3.28 4.47
N GLN A 49 7.18 -3.54 3.23
CA GLN A 49 7.59 -2.48 2.29
C GLN A 49 6.44 -1.53 1.92
N TYR A 50 5.24 -2.08 1.68
CA TYR A 50 4.02 -1.32 1.43
C TYR A 50 3.71 -0.32 2.56
N LYS A 51 3.71 -0.79 3.81
CA LYS A 51 3.44 0.05 4.99
C LYS A 51 4.53 1.12 5.18
N GLN A 52 5.80 0.76 5.01
CA GLN A 52 6.92 1.69 5.11
C GLN A 52 6.85 2.80 4.05
N PHE A 53 6.55 2.45 2.80
CA PHE A 53 6.40 3.41 1.71
C PHE A 53 5.28 4.43 1.98
N ILE A 54 4.14 3.97 2.51
CA ILE A 54 3.01 4.84 2.87
C ILE A 54 3.33 5.69 4.11
N SER A 55 4.05 5.16 5.10
CA SER A 55 4.43 5.92 6.29
C SER A 55 5.44 7.02 5.99
N ASN A 56 6.43 6.77 5.14
CA ASN A 56 7.49 7.76 4.87
C ASN A 56 6.99 8.98 4.10
N ASN A 57 5.94 8.83 3.29
CA ASN A 57 5.31 9.94 2.59
C ASN A 57 4.53 10.89 3.54
N GLN A 58 4.22 10.49 4.78
CA GLN A 58 3.65 11.39 5.80
C GLN A 58 4.65 12.41 6.36
N ASN A 59 5.95 12.16 6.23
CA ASN A 59 7.00 12.99 6.83
C ASN A 59 7.48 14.14 5.93
N ILE A 60 7.02 14.20 4.67
CA ILE A 60 7.42 15.26 3.73
C ILE A 60 6.48 16.48 3.82
N THR A 61 5.30 16.32 4.41
CA THR A 61 4.25 17.35 4.50
C THR A 61 4.16 18.03 5.87
N ARG A 62 5.22 17.98 6.68
CA ARG A 62 5.31 18.68 7.99
C ARG A 62 6.45 19.69 8.00
#